data_AF-A0A1F6GLS0-F1
#
_entry.id   AF-A0A1F6GLS0-F1
#
_cell.length_a   1.000
_cell.length_b   1.000
_cell.length_c   1.000
_cell.angle_alpha   90.00
_cell.angle_beta   90.00
_cell.angle_gamma   90.00
#
_symmetry.space_group_name_H-M   'P 1'
#
loop_
_entity.id
_entity.type
_entity.pdbx_description
1 polymer ?
#
loop_
_entity_poly.entity_id
_entity_poly.type
_entity_poly.pdbx_seq_one_letter_code
_entity_poly.pdbx_strand_id
1 'polypeptide(L)'
;MKNKLGLCLLFALGWVGQSLALEPGHLRYSVRALGMGNAYLGVGTDSTALYYNPAGLGLAKVWNFQVLNLEATGSDKLLELAGGDLNSALSNLAGHKVYGDVVVEASAGGPGFAVSTFNGGLLDLKVDNPVVPYAQFLAYTQRGTVLGFAGGTDWNWGLSLGQVTREGTSGSAHIMNLMDQAYIDGVTQNLETKTATLANFGLLRPLKLGMFDEAHLAAVWRGGMDFGLAGQLKPQLDLGFAGKGVLVGMDWILAADWVDLNRANNPEGSYLSHLNLGTELGAWSQPNGTPALALRAGFKGPYPCVGWTLNPPYLPLTLVYASWSEEIGTEAGDVQDSRKSLDLSINF
;
A
#
# COMPACT_ATOMS: atom_id res chain seq x y z
N MET A 1 -15.45 2.27 33.35
CA MET A 1 -15.77 2.55 31.93
C MET A 1 -14.56 3.08 31.14
N LYS A 2 -13.32 2.64 31.44
CA LYS A 2 -12.09 3.17 30.82
C LYS A 2 -11.59 2.39 29.58
N ASN A 3 -12.28 1.30 29.21
CA ASN A 3 -11.81 0.41 28.13
C ASN A 3 -12.63 0.50 26.84
N LYS A 4 -13.52 1.50 26.70
CA LYS A 4 -14.28 1.74 25.45
C LYS A 4 -13.75 2.93 24.63
N LEU A 5 -12.85 3.74 25.20
CA LEU A 5 -12.31 4.93 24.52
C LEU A 5 -11.35 4.57 23.37
N GLY A 6 -10.65 3.44 23.47
CA GLY A 6 -9.66 3.03 22.46
C GLY A 6 -10.24 2.43 21.17
N LEU A 7 -11.52 2.05 21.16
CA LEU A 7 -12.20 1.47 19.99
C LEU A 7 -13.15 2.45 19.30
N CYS A 8 -13.60 3.50 20.01
CA CYS A 8 -14.49 4.54 19.49
C CYS A 8 -13.77 5.62 18.66
N LEU A 9 -12.43 5.61 18.60
CA LEU A 9 -11.63 6.57 17.84
C LEU A 9 -11.45 6.19 16.36
N LEU A 10 -12.04 5.08 15.92
CA LEU A 10 -11.76 4.47 14.62
C LEU A 10 -12.87 4.65 13.57
N PHE A 11 -14.00 5.25 13.92
CA PHE A 11 -15.09 5.48 12.98
C PHE A 11 -15.73 6.82 13.28
N ALA A 12 -15.97 7.61 12.22
CA ALA A 12 -17.23 8.32 11.97
C ALA A 12 -17.02 9.65 11.28
N LEU A 13 -16.94 9.76 9.95
CA LEU A 13 -17.23 11.08 9.36
C LEU A 13 -17.84 11.10 7.92
N GLY A 14 -18.75 12.03 7.61
CA GLY A 14 -19.84 11.81 6.63
C GLY A 14 -19.97 12.87 5.53
N TRP A 15 -20.72 12.49 4.48
CA TRP A 15 -20.88 13.11 3.16
C TRP A 15 -20.65 14.63 3.02
N VAL A 16 -19.58 14.97 2.31
CA VAL A 16 -19.58 15.92 1.18
C VAL A 16 -18.71 15.28 0.10
N GLY A 17 -19.21 15.16 -1.13
CA GLY A 17 -18.44 14.59 -2.24
C GLY A 17 -17.18 15.41 -2.51
N GLN A 18 -16.02 14.89 -2.08
CA GLN A 18 -14.70 15.36 -2.48
C GLN A 18 -13.83 14.16 -2.81
N SER A 19 -13.16 14.20 -3.96
CA SER A 19 -12.18 13.19 -4.34
C SER A 19 -10.93 13.37 -3.49
N LEU A 20 -10.75 12.53 -2.47
CA LEU A 20 -9.51 12.45 -1.67
C LEU A 20 -8.33 11.81 -2.43
N ALA A 21 -8.41 11.70 -3.75
CA ALA A 21 -7.33 11.14 -4.55
C ALA A 21 -6.39 12.28 -4.98
N LEU A 22 -5.43 12.63 -4.13
CA LEU A 22 -4.13 13.11 -4.61
C LEU A 22 -3.08 11.98 -4.62
N GLU A 23 -3.34 10.90 -3.88
CA GLU A 23 -2.49 9.72 -3.82
C GLU A 23 -2.94 8.66 -4.84
N PRO A 24 -2.02 7.91 -5.48
CA PRO A 24 -2.38 6.76 -6.27
C PRO A 24 -3.11 5.71 -5.43
N GLY A 25 -4.39 5.50 -5.71
CA GLY A 25 -5.21 4.53 -4.98
C GLY A 25 -4.69 3.10 -5.16
N HIS A 26 -4.37 2.43 -4.04
CA HIS A 26 -4.04 1.00 -4.01
C HIS A 26 -5.04 0.27 -3.12
N LEU A 27 -5.38 -0.96 -3.48
CA LEU A 27 -6.19 -1.80 -2.60
C LEU A 27 -5.40 -2.15 -1.33
N ARG A 28 -4.13 -2.51 -1.52
CA ARG A 28 -3.15 -2.82 -0.46
C ARG A 28 -1.74 -2.51 -0.95
N TYR A 29 -0.88 -2.20 -0.01
CA TYR A 29 0.56 -2.09 -0.23
C TYR A 29 1.26 -3.31 0.37
N SER A 30 2.49 -3.57 -0.06
CA SER A 30 3.41 -4.45 0.64
C SER A 30 4.46 -3.60 1.33
N VAL A 31 4.73 -3.84 2.61
CA VAL A 31 5.81 -3.13 3.34
C VAL A 31 7.17 -3.33 2.68
N ARG A 32 7.42 -4.51 2.10
CA ARG A 32 8.61 -4.77 1.27
C ARG A 32 8.67 -3.84 0.06
N ALA A 33 7.58 -3.72 -0.68
CA ALA A 33 7.49 -2.83 -1.84
C ALA A 33 7.68 -1.36 -1.43
N LEU A 34 7.07 -0.92 -0.33
CA LEU A 34 7.21 0.44 0.19
C LEU A 34 8.67 0.79 0.55
N GLY A 35 9.45 -0.17 1.06
CA GLY A 35 10.90 0.00 1.27
C GLY A 35 11.71 0.19 -0.02
N MET A 36 11.16 -0.22 -1.17
CA MET A 36 11.70 -0.06 -2.53
C MET A 36 11.00 1.06 -3.32
N GLY A 37 10.42 2.04 -2.64
CA GLY A 37 9.78 3.19 -3.29
C GLY A 37 8.44 2.84 -3.91
N ASN A 38 7.89 1.69 -3.55
CA ASN A 38 6.73 1.07 -4.19
C ASN A 38 6.99 0.66 -5.66
N ALA A 39 8.25 0.55 -6.09
CA ALA A 39 8.64 -0.01 -7.38
C ALA A 39 8.68 -1.55 -7.29
N TYR A 40 7.56 -2.19 -7.63
CA TYR A 40 7.32 -3.60 -7.37
C TYR A 40 6.54 -4.35 -8.45
N LEU A 41 6.11 -3.69 -9.54
CA LEU A 41 5.34 -4.30 -10.63
C LEU A 41 6.09 -5.43 -11.34
N GLY A 42 7.42 -5.37 -11.40
CA GLY A 42 8.28 -6.41 -11.95
C GLY A 42 8.93 -7.33 -10.91
N VAL A 43 8.69 -7.10 -9.62
CA VAL A 43 9.43 -7.75 -8.51
C VAL A 43 8.57 -8.78 -7.77
N GLY A 44 7.30 -8.47 -7.55
CA GLY A 44 6.41 -9.31 -6.74
C GLY A 44 6.14 -10.67 -7.39
N THR A 45 6.47 -11.75 -6.69
CA THR A 45 6.25 -13.15 -7.16
C THR A 45 5.39 -13.99 -6.21
N ASP A 46 4.93 -13.44 -5.10
CA ASP A 46 4.13 -14.13 -4.08
C ASP A 46 2.69 -13.60 -4.06
N SER A 47 1.95 -13.81 -2.97
CA SER A 47 0.58 -13.29 -2.82
C SER A 47 0.46 -11.78 -2.99
N THR A 48 1.54 -11.01 -2.75
CA THR A 48 1.54 -9.56 -3.00
C THR A 48 1.41 -9.23 -4.49
N ALA A 49 1.80 -10.14 -5.39
CA ALA A 49 1.61 -9.99 -6.83
C ALA A 49 0.13 -9.78 -7.22
N LEU A 50 -0.82 -10.27 -6.41
CA LEU A 50 -2.26 -10.04 -6.60
C LEU A 50 -2.65 -8.56 -6.58
N TYR A 51 -1.89 -7.72 -5.86
CA TYR A 51 -2.16 -6.29 -5.68
C TYR A 51 -1.30 -5.39 -6.55
N TYR A 52 -0.18 -5.91 -7.06
CA TYR A 52 0.77 -5.18 -7.90
C TYR A 52 0.71 -5.65 -9.36
N ASN A 53 1.16 -6.86 -9.65
CA ASN A 53 1.17 -7.42 -10.99
C ASN A 53 0.92 -8.94 -10.94
N PRO A 54 -0.28 -9.43 -11.29
CA PRO A 54 -0.59 -10.85 -11.18
C PRO A 54 0.29 -11.73 -12.09
N ALA A 55 0.89 -11.18 -13.17
CA ALA A 55 1.81 -11.95 -14.02
C ALA A 55 3.06 -12.42 -13.27
N GLY A 56 3.42 -11.75 -12.17
CA GLY A 56 4.52 -12.13 -11.31
C GLY A 56 4.34 -13.50 -10.65
N LEU A 57 3.10 -13.98 -10.50
CA LEU A 57 2.82 -15.35 -10.02
C LEU A 57 3.39 -16.42 -10.95
N GLY A 58 3.54 -16.11 -12.25
CA GLY A 58 4.18 -17.02 -13.22
C GLY A 58 5.68 -17.17 -13.00
N LEU A 59 6.30 -16.24 -12.25
CA LEU A 59 7.72 -16.29 -11.86
C LEU A 59 7.93 -16.95 -10.49
N ALA A 60 6.85 -17.24 -9.75
CA ALA A 60 6.94 -17.91 -8.47
C ALA A 60 7.52 -19.32 -8.64
N LYS A 61 8.57 -19.64 -7.88
CA LYS A 61 9.26 -20.94 -7.95
C LYS A 61 8.81 -21.93 -6.87
N VAL A 62 8.31 -21.41 -5.75
CA VAL A 62 7.94 -22.18 -4.57
C VAL A 62 6.56 -21.76 -4.09
N TRP A 63 5.89 -22.65 -3.37
CA TRP A 63 4.71 -22.29 -2.61
C TRP A 63 5.13 -21.54 -1.34
N ASN A 64 4.37 -20.50 -1.01
CA ASN A 64 4.50 -19.73 0.21
C ASN A 64 3.11 -19.70 0.88
N PHE A 65 3.06 -20.11 2.14
CA PHE A 65 1.85 -20.07 2.94
C PHE A 65 2.01 -19.07 4.06
N GLN A 66 1.25 -17.99 3.98
CA GLN A 66 1.20 -16.95 4.99
C GLN A 66 -0.08 -17.13 5.80
N VAL A 67 0.05 -17.74 6.97
CA VAL A 67 -1.10 -18.05 7.84
C VAL A 67 -1.62 -16.80 8.52
N LEU A 68 -0.71 -15.89 8.84
CA LEU A 68 -1.02 -14.60 9.44
C LEU A 68 -0.01 -13.58 8.97
N ASN A 69 -0.50 -12.44 8.52
CA ASN A 69 0.27 -11.23 8.30
C ASN A 69 -0.45 -10.10 9.02
N LEU A 70 0.26 -9.40 9.88
CA LEU A 70 -0.18 -8.15 10.48
C LEU A 70 0.67 -7.01 9.92
N GLU A 71 0.05 -6.13 9.18
CA GLU A 71 0.62 -4.89 8.68
C GLU A 71 0.04 -3.71 9.46
N ALA A 72 0.91 -2.79 9.86
CA ALA A 72 0.51 -1.53 10.47
C ALA A 72 1.32 -0.39 9.87
N THR A 73 0.64 0.66 9.41
CA THR A 73 1.23 1.88 8.89
C THR A 73 0.72 3.07 9.69
N GLY A 74 1.61 4.00 10.03
CA GLY A 74 1.26 5.26 10.66
C GLY A 74 2.07 6.42 10.10
N SER A 75 1.44 7.59 9.91
CA SER A 75 2.18 8.81 9.62
C SER A 75 2.98 9.28 10.84
N ASP A 76 4.05 10.03 10.60
CA ASP A 76 4.84 10.62 11.67
C ASP A 76 3.97 11.48 12.61
N LYS A 77 2.94 12.15 12.07
CA LYS A 77 1.97 12.90 12.87
C LYS A 77 1.13 12.02 13.77
N LEU A 78 0.65 10.86 13.31
CA LEU A 78 -0.06 9.93 14.19
C LEU A 78 0.83 9.44 15.35
N LEU A 79 2.10 9.17 15.07
CA LEU A 79 3.06 8.72 16.08
C LEU A 79 3.41 9.83 17.09
N GLU A 80 3.56 11.08 16.62
CA GLU A 80 3.73 12.26 17.49
C GLU A 80 2.52 12.46 18.41
N LEU A 81 1.29 12.33 17.90
CA LEU A 81 0.06 12.42 18.71
C LEU A 81 -0.01 11.31 19.77
N ALA A 82 0.43 10.09 19.45
CA ALA A 82 0.39 8.96 20.38
C ALA A 82 1.42 9.08 21.52
N GLY A 83 2.55 9.77 21.27
CA GLY A 83 3.66 9.91 22.22
C GLY A 83 3.77 11.26 22.93
N GLY A 84 3.00 12.27 22.51
CA GLY A 84 3.18 13.68 22.93
C GLY A 84 1.98 14.33 23.63
N ASP A 85 2.15 15.61 24.00
CA ASP A 85 1.13 16.43 24.64
C ASP A 85 0.17 17.00 23.57
N LEU A 86 -1.10 16.59 23.64
CA LEU A 86 -2.13 16.76 22.60
C LEU A 86 -2.23 18.19 22.05
N ASN A 87 -2.07 19.20 22.91
CA ASN A 87 -2.18 20.62 22.57
C ASN A 87 -1.06 21.12 21.64
N SER A 88 0.14 20.55 21.74
CA SER A 88 1.28 20.90 20.88
C SER A 88 1.19 20.23 19.51
N ALA A 89 0.71 18.98 19.47
CA ALA A 89 0.54 18.20 18.26
C ALA A 89 -0.60 18.73 17.35
N LEU A 90 -1.70 19.22 17.95
CA LEU A 90 -2.81 19.84 17.22
C LEU A 90 -2.41 21.13 16.50
N SER A 91 -1.48 21.92 17.06
CA SER A 91 -1.02 23.18 16.45
C SER A 91 -0.19 22.97 15.18
N ASN A 92 0.44 21.79 15.02
CA ASN A 92 1.28 21.41 13.88
C ASN A 92 0.55 20.51 12.87
N LEU A 93 -0.77 20.36 13.00
CA LEU A 93 -1.57 19.50 12.12
C LEU A 93 -1.98 20.20 10.83
N ALA A 94 -1.95 21.53 10.79
CA ALA A 94 -2.32 22.29 9.61
C ALA A 94 -1.34 22.01 8.45
N GLY A 95 -1.90 21.71 7.28
CA GLY A 95 -1.14 21.32 6.08
C GLY A 95 -0.62 19.88 6.10
N HIS A 96 -0.85 19.12 7.17
CA HIS A 96 -0.35 17.76 7.34
C HIS A 96 -1.49 16.74 7.46
N LYS A 97 -1.12 15.48 7.27
CA LYS A 97 -2.03 14.34 7.26
C LYS A 97 -1.79 13.43 8.47
N VAL A 98 -2.87 13.06 9.15
CA VAL A 98 -2.88 11.97 10.13
C VAL A 98 -3.38 10.73 9.41
N TYR A 99 -2.48 9.77 9.22
CA TYR A 99 -2.76 8.55 8.49
C TYR A 99 -2.46 7.35 9.38
N GLY A 100 -3.39 6.39 9.41
CA GLY A 100 -3.22 5.11 10.07
C GLY A 100 -3.91 4.02 9.26
N ASP A 101 -3.21 2.92 9.03
CA ASP A 101 -3.75 1.74 8.36
C ASP A 101 -3.30 0.49 9.10
N VAL A 102 -4.22 -0.45 9.30
CA VAL A 102 -3.92 -1.75 9.90
C VAL A 102 -4.59 -2.82 9.06
N VAL A 103 -3.82 -3.83 8.66
CA VAL A 103 -4.31 -4.93 7.86
C VAL A 103 -3.88 -6.26 8.46
N VAL A 104 -4.80 -7.21 8.47
CA VAL A 104 -4.57 -8.60 8.76
C VAL A 104 -4.85 -9.41 7.51
N GLU A 105 -3.90 -10.25 7.11
CA GLU A 105 -4.00 -11.10 5.92
C GLU A 105 -3.69 -12.56 6.24
N ALA A 106 -4.36 -13.45 5.50
CA ALA A 106 -3.93 -14.81 5.29
C ALA A 106 -3.87 -15.08 3.78
N SER A 107 -2.78 -15.66 3.31
CA SER A 107 -2.59 -15.92 1.89
C SER A 107 -1.83 -17.21 1.62
N ALA A 108 -2.05 -17.76 0.42
CA ALA A 108 -1.31 -18.88 -0.11
C ALA A 108 -1.02 -18.61 -1.58
N GLY A 109 0.24 -18.68 -1.97
CA GLY A 109 0.66 -18.40 -3.34
C GLY A 109 1.76 -19.35 -3.80
N GLY A 110 1.79 -19.65 -5.08
CA GLY A 110 2.78 -20.51 -5.70
C GLY A 110 2.82 -20.33 -7.22
N PRO A 111 3.49 -21.24 -7.94
CA PRO A 111 3.64 -21.14 -9.39
C PRO A 111 2.29 -21.01 -10.10
N GLY A 112 2.03 -19.84 -10.67
CA GLY A 112 0.85 -19.55 -11.50
C GLY A 112 -0.47 -19.36 -10.75
N PHE A 113 -0.50 -19.43 -9.42
CA PHE A 113 -1.73 -19.25 -8.64
C PHE A 113 -1.49 -18.63 -7.27
N ALA A 114 -2.37 -17.75 -6.83
CA ALA A 114 -2.42 -17.32 -5.44
C ALA A 114 -3.85 -16.95 -5.00
N VAL A 115 -4.07 -17.06 -3.69
CA VAL A 115 -5.25 -16.57 -2.99
C VAL A 115 -4.80 -15.73 -1.81
N SER A 116 -5.47 -14.60 -1.58
CA SER A 116 -5.30 -13.79 -0.39
C SER A 116 -6.67 -13.38 0.14
N THR A 117 -6.84 -13.50 1.46
CA THR A 117 -7.94 -12.90 2.20
C THR A 117 -7.40 -11.92 3.21
N PHE A 118 -8.06 -10.78 3.34
CA PHE A 118 -7.60 -9.72 4.22
C PHE A 118 -8.77 -9.02 4.89
N ASN A 119 -8.48 -8.41 6.03
CA ASN A 119 -9.34 -7.52 6.76
C ASN A 119 -8.49 -6.36 7.29
N GLY A 120 -8.95 -5.14 7.19
CA GLY A 120 -8.19 -3.99 7.66
C GLY A 120 -9.07 -2.77 7.91
N GLY A 121 -8.44 -1.74 8.45
CA GLY A 121 -9.07 -0.45 8.73
C GLY A 121 -8.11 0.68 8.41
N LEU A 122 -8.65 1.71 7.77
CA LEU A 122 -7.92 2.91 7.40
C LEU A 122 -8.57 4.12 8.05
N LEU A 123 -7.74 4.99 8.58
CA LEU A 123 -8.07 6.34 9.02
C LEU A 123 -7.13 7.31 8.32
N ASP A 124 -7.73 8.26 7.65
CA ASP A 124 -7.06 9.32 6.91
C ASP A 124 -7.75 10.63 7.26
N LEU A 125 -7.00 11.56 7.85
CA LEU A 125 -7.45 12.89 8.22
C LEU A 125 -6.45 13.93 7.69
N LYS A 126 -6.91 14.90 6.91
CA LYS A 126 -6.11 16.01 6.39
C LYS A 126 -6.69 17.34 6.82
N VAL A 127 -5.85 18.25 7.33
CA VAL A 127 -6.28 19.61 7.72
C VAL A 127 -5.73 20.61 6.71
N ASP A 128 -6.58 21.16 5.84
CA ASP A 128 -6.11 22.00 4.72
C ASP A 128 -5.79 23.45 5.12
N ASN A 129 -6.41 24.02 6.17
CA ASN A 129 -6.28 25.44 6.48
C ASN A 129 -6.15 25.73 7.99
N PRO A 130 -5.08 26.42 8.44
CA PRO A 130 -4.88 26.81 9.85
C PRO A 130 -5.85 27.91 10.33
N VAL A 131 -6.44 28.71 9.44
CA VAL A 131 -7.28 29.86 9.80
C VAL A 131 -8.74 29.47 10.00
N VAL A 132 -9.23 28.49 9.25
CA VAL A 132 -10.57 27.89 9.42
C VAL A 132 -10.41 26.38 9.35
N PRO A 133 -10.28 25.69 10.50
CA PRO A 133 -9.86 24.30 10.55
C PRO A 133 -10.99 23.36 10.13
N TYR A 134 -11.18 23.21 8.83
CA TYR A 134 -11.89 22.08 8.25
C TYR A 134 -10.89 20.95 8.04
N ALA A 135 -11.26 19.77 8.52
CA ALA A 135 -10.55 18.53 8.27
C ALA A 135 -11.33 17.72 7.23
N GLN A 136 -10.65 17.37 6.14
CA GLN A 136 -11.12 16.32 5.25
C GLN A 136 -10.74 14.97 5.83
N PHE A 137 -11.57 13.97 5.61
CA PHE A 137 -11.31 12.67 6.16
C PHE A 137 -11.85 11.52 5.29
N LEU A 138 -11.26 10.36 5.51
CA LEU A 138 -11.71 9.07 5.01
C LEU A 138 -11.46 8.03 6.11
N ALA A 139 -12.52 7.33 6.50
CA ALA A 139 -12.41 6.25 7.47
C ALA A 139 -13.22 5.05 6.99
N TYR A 140 -12.61 3.87 6.93
CA TYR A 140 -13.31 2.66 6.54
C TYR A 140 -12.70 1.42 7.18
N THR A 141 -13.54 0.39 7.35
CA THR A 141 -13.08 -1.00 7.37
C THR A 141 -13.20 -1.60 6.00
N GLN A 142 -12.32 -2.55 5.70
CA GLN A 142 -12.39 -3.32 4.49
C GLN A 142 -12.12 -4.79 4.76
N ARG A 143 -12.84 -5.65 4.05
CA ARG A 143 -12.51 -7.08 3.98
C ARG A 143 -12.62 -7.54 2.54
N GLY A 144 -11.77 -8.45 2.13
CA GLY A 144 -11.81 -8.95 0.77
C GLY A 144 -11.08 -10.25 0.59
N THR A 145 -11.37 -10.85 -0.55
CA THR A 145 -10.67 -12.03 -1.05
C THR A 145 -10.28 -11.78 -2.49
N VAL A 146 -9.02 -12.05 -2.82
CA VAL A 146 -8.46 -11.91 -4.16
C VAL A 146 -7.84 -13.25 -4.56
N LEU A 147 -8.15 -13.68 -5.77
CA LEU A 147 -7.59 -14.83 -6.44
C LEU A 147 -6.76 -14.33 -7.62
N GLY A 148 -5.69 -15.02 -7.94
CA GLY A 148 -4.89 -14.72 -9.12
C GLY A 148 -4.40 -15.95 -9.81
N PHE A 149 -4.30 -15.83 -11.13
CA PHE A 149 -3.79 -16.85 -12.03
C PHE A 149 -2.76 -16.20 -12.94
N ALA A 150 -1.69 -16.93 -13.23
CA ALA A 150 -0.69 -16.52 -14.20
C ALA A 150 -0.21 -17.70 -15.02
N GLY A 151 0.26 -17.40 -16.23
CA GLY A 151 0.82 -18.36 -17.14
C GLY A 151 1.56 -17.68 -18.27
N GLY A 152 2.14 -18.48 -19.15
CA GLY A 152 2.94 -18.00 -20.26
C GLY A 152 4.35 -18.56 -20.27
N THR A 153 5.03 -18.37 -21.39
CA THR A 153 6.41 -18.84 -21.63
C THR A 153 7.29 -17.67 -22.05
N ASP A 154 7.01 -17.07 -23.20
CA ASP A 154 7.75 -15.92 -23.73
C ASP A 154 7.21 -14.60 -23.17
N TRP A 155 5.91 -14.56 -22.91
CA TRP A 155 5.21 -13.48 -22.25
C TRP A 155 4.45 -14.07 -21.10
N ASN A 156 4.75 -13.63 -19.89
CA ASN A 156 3.98 -14.00 -18.72
C ASN A 156 2.79 -13.05 -18.62
N TRP A 157 1.60 -13.62 -18.55
CA TRP A 157 0.36 -12.89 -18.30
C TRP A 157 -0.18 -13.28 -16.93
N GLY A 158 -0.98 -12.40 -16.35
CA GLY A 158 -1.70 -12.70 -15.13
C GLY A 158 -3.02 -11.97 -15.03
N LEU A 159 -3.93 -12.56 -14.28
CA LEU A 159 -5.24 -12.03 -13.97
C LEU A 159 -5.47 -12.15 -12.48
N SER A 160 -5.86 -11.06 -11.81
CA SER A 160 -6.37 -11.11 -10.44
C SER A 160 -7.82 -10.70 -10.41
N LEU A 161 -8.66 -11.53 -9.79
CA LEU A 161 -10.08 -11.27 -9.56
C LEU A 161 -10.34 -11.28 -8.06
N GLY A 162 -11.10 -10.32 -7.56
CA GLY A 162 -11.40 -10.27 -6.15
C GLY A 162 -12.73 -9.61 -5.84
N GLN A 163 -13.20 -9.82 -4.62
CA GLN A 163 -14.35 -9.13 -4.09
C GLN A 163 -13.94 -8.43 -2.81
N VAL A 164 -14.22 -7.14 -2.72
CA VAL A 164 -13.87 -6.31 -1.57
C VAL A 164 -15.14 -5.64 -1.08
N THR A 165 -15.39 -5.73 0.21
CA THR A 165 -16.47 -4.99 0.87
C THR A 165 -15.83 -3.94 1.76
N ARG A 166 -16.23 -2.68 1.56
CA ARG A 166 -15.85 -1.58 2.44
C ARG A 166 -17.08 -1.07 3.18
N GLU A 167 -16.90 -0.81 4.45
CA GLU A 167 -17.86 -0.11 5.29
C GLU A 167 -17.16 1.11 5.84
N GLY A 168 -17.62 2.30 5.44
CA GLY A 168 -16.89 3.51 5.74
C GLY A 168 -17.55 4.74 5.20
N THR A 169 -16.82 5.84 5.32
CA THR A 169 -17.38 7.16 5.12
C THR A 169 -16.29 8.21 4.88
N SER A 170 -16.64 9.26 4.13
CA SER A 170 -15.73 10.36 3.76
C SER A 170 -16.47 11.70 3.68
N GLY A 171 -15.72 12.79 3.79
CA GLY A 171 -16.26 14.14 3.75
C GLY A 171 -15.35 15.19 4.39
N SER A 172 -15.95 16.32 4.76
CA SER A 172 -15.25 17.46 5.35
C SER A 172 -16.04 18.03 6.53
N ALA A 173 -15.37 18.27 7.64
CA ALA A 173 -16.00 18.77 8.85
C ALA A 173 -15.07 19.70 9.63
N HIS A 174 -15.66 20.64 10.36
CA HIS A 174 -14.89 21.53 11.23
C HIS A 174 -14.29 20.72 12.39
N ILE A 175 -13.02 20.96 12.74
CA ILE A 175 -12.30 20.18 13.79
C ILE A 175 -13.07 20.16 15.12
N MET A 176 -13.75 21.27 15.47
CA MET A 176 -14.58 21.32 16.69
C MET A 176 -15.73 20.31 16.69
N ASN A 177 -16.31 19.99 15.53
CA ASN A 177 -17.37 19.00 15.43
C ASN A 177 -16.81 17.58 15.55
N LEU A 178 -15.55 17.35 15.19
CA LEU A 178 -14.89 16.04 15.33
C LEU A 178 -14.59 15.69 16.80
N MET A 179 -14.64 16.67 17.68
CA MET A 179 -14.52 16.48 19.12
C MET A 179 -15.89 16.30 19.81
N ASP A 180 -16.99 16.50 19.09
CA ASP A 180 -18.34 16.33 19.60
C ASP A 180 -18.84 14.89 19.39
N GLN A 181 -19.16 14.21 20.49
CA GLN A 181 -19.67 12.83 20.44
C GLN A 181 -21.00 12.72 19.67
N ALA A 182 -21.87 13.73 19.72
CA ALA A 182 -23.14 13.67 19.01
C ALA A 182 -22.94 13.67 17.48
N TYR A 183 -21.91 14.39 17.01
CA TYR A 183 -21.53 14.39 15.59
C TYR A 183 -20.93 13.04 15.18
N ILE A 184 -20.02 12.50 15.99
CA ILE A 184 -19.40 11.18 15.78
C ILE A 184 -20.47 10.07 15.76
N ASP A 185 -21.43 10.10 16.67
CA ASP A 185 -22.53 9.12 16.69
C ASP A 185 -23.41 9.25 15.45
N GLY A 186 -23.73 10.49 15.05
CA GLY A 186 -24.52 10.76 13.85
C GLY A 186 -23.85 10.26 12.57
N VAL A 187 -22.51 10.28 12.50
CA VAL A 187 -21.84 9.73 11.33
C VAL A 187 -21.61 8.22 11.41
N THR A 188 -21.37 7.66 12.60
CA THR A 188 -21.31 6.20 12.75
C THR A 188 -22.61 5.53 12.27
N GLN A 189 -23.74 6.25 12.35
CA GLN A 189 -25.03 5.79 11.84
C GLN A 189 -25.21 5.91 10.31
N ASN A 190 -24.34 6.66 9.63
CA ASN A 190 -24.39 6.93 8.19
C ASN A 190 -23.24 6.26 7.42
N LEU A 191 -22.68 5.17 7.96
CA LEU A 191 -21.68 4.37 7.25
C LEU A 191 -22.31 3.72 6.02
N GLU A 192 -21.63 3.83 4.88
CA GLU A 192 -22.03 3.14 3.66
C GLU A 192 -21.28 1.81 3.57
N THR A 193 -22.02 0.70 3.43
CA THR A 193 -21.44 -0.60 3.12
C THR A 193 -21.63 -0.90 1.64
N LYS A 194 -20.52 -1.04 0.91
CA LYS A 194 -20.55 -1.36 -0.53
C LYS A 194 -19.54 -2.44 -0.88
N THR A 195 -19.96 -3.34 -1.74
CA THR A 195 -19.11 -4.40 -2.28
C THR A 195 -18.75 -4.08 -3.72
N ALA A 196 -17.46 -4.14 -4.05
CA ALA A 196 -16.94 -3.96 -5.39
C ALA A 196 -16.08 -5.16 -5.81
N THR A 197 -15.96 -5.36 -7.11
CA THR A 197 -15.16 -6.43 -7.70
C THR A 197 -13.87 -5.86 -8.25
N LEU A 198 -12.75 -6.48 -7.87
CA LEU A 198 -11.43 -6.21 -8.42
C LEU A 198 -11.21 -7.06 -9.67
N ALA A 199 -10.68 -6.46 -10.72
CA ALA A 199 -10.15 -7.17 -11.87
C ALA A 199 -8.88 -6.46 -12.35
N ASN A 200 -7.72 -7.11 -12.23
CA ASN A 200 -6.47 -6.58 -12.77
C ASN A 200 -5.89 -7.55 -13.78
N PHE A 201 -5.24 -7.00 -14.80
CA PHE A 201 -4.53 -7.77 -15.81
C PHE A 201 -3.08 -7.30 -15.88
N GLY A 202 -2.16 -8.24 -15.85
CA GLY A 202 -0.73 -7.99 -15.84
C GLY A 202 -0.02 -8.70 -16.99
N LEU A 203 1.05 -8.07 -17.47
CA LEU A 203 1.98 -8.64 -18.43
C LEU A 203 3.41 -8.43 -17.94
N LEU A 204 4.25 -9.44 -18.16
CA LEU A 204 5.69 -9.40 -17.95
C LEU A 204 6.39 -9.94 -19.18
N ARG A 205 7.28 -9.12 -19.74
CA ARG A 205 8.14 -9.49 -20.86
C ARG A 205 9.57 -9.67 -20.36
N PRO A 206 10.12 -10.89 -20.37
CA PRO A 206 11.53 -11.12 -20.09
C PRO A 206 12.44 -10.36 -21.04
N LEU A 207 13.52 -9.80 -20.50
CA LEU A 207 14.60 -9.14 -21.20
C LEU A 207 15.91 -9.85 -20.85
N LYS A 208 16.79 -9.99 -21.83
CA LYS A 208 18.16 -10.47 -21.62
C LYS A 208 19.08 -9.27 -21.53
N LEU A 209 19.42 -8.88 -20.31
CA LEU A 209 20.37 -7.81 -20.03
C LEU A 209 21.55 -8.44 -19.30
N GLY A 210 22.75 -8.41 -19.88
CA GLY A 210 23.91 -9.17 -19.38
C GLY A 210 24.39 -8.84 -17.96
N MET A 211 23.84 -7.81 -17.32
CA MET A 211 24.11 -7.46 -15.92
C MET A 211 23.10 -8.05 -14.92
N PHE A 212 22.00 -8.64 -15.41
CA PHE A 212 20.94 -9.24 -14.60
C PHE A 212 20.72 -10.69 -15.03
N ASP A 213 20.47 -11.58 -14.06
CA ASP A 213 20.11 -12.96 -14.32
C ASP A 213 18.68 -13.06 -14.86
N GLU A 214 17.79 -12.22 -14.32
CA GLU A 214 16.39 -12.10 -14.72
C GLU A 214 16.05 -10.62 -14.86
N ALA A 215 15.51 -10.18 -15.99
CA ALA A 215 15.01 -8.82 -16.16
C ALA A 215 13.68 -8.83 -16.89
N HIS A 216 12.78 -7.91 -16.55
CA HIS A 216 11.43 -7.89 -17.07
C HIS A 216 10.95 -6.46 -17.29
N LEU A 217 10.17 -6.26 -18.36
CA LEU A 217 9.26 -5.12 -18.49
C LEU A 217 7.88 -5.54 -18.02
N ALA A 218 7.25 -4.72 -17.20
CA ALA A 218 5.92 -4.91 -16.67
C ALA A 218 4.95 -3.92 -17.31
N ALA A 219 3.74 -4.39 -17.58
CA ALA A 219 2.59 -3.55 -17.88
C ALA A 219 1.38 -4.09 -17.13
N VAL A 220 0.68 -3.25 -16.39
CA VAL A 220 -0.46 -3.66 -15.57
C VAL A 220 -1.62 -2.72 -15.78
N TRP A 221 -2.76 -3.29 -16.13
CA TRP A 221 -4.03 -2.61 -16.03
C TRP A 221 -4.70 -2.99 -14.72
N ARG A 222 -4.98 -1.99 -13.88
CA ARG A 222 -5.70 -2.15 -12.62
C ARG A 222 -7.13 -1.67 -12.80
N GLY A 223 -8.09 -2.55 -12.50
CA GLY A 223 -9.51 -2.23 -12.55
C GLY A 223 -9.90 -1.29 -11.41
N GLY A 224 -10.86 -0.42 -11.69
CA GLY A 224 -11.41 0.48 -10.68
C GLY A 224 -12.41 -0.22 -9.76
N MET A 225 -12.53 0.27 -8.54
CA MET A 225 -13.54 -0.14 -7.56
C MET A 225 -14.17 1.08 -6.92
N ASP A 226 -15.51 1.10 -6.86
CA ASP A 226 -16.26 2.21 -6.30
C ASP A 226 -16.98 1.76 -5.02
N PHE A 227 -16.62 2.35 -3.88
CA PHE A 227 -17.22 2.06 -2.58
C PHE A 227 -18.10 3.20 -2.07
N GLY A 228 -18.55 4.09 -2.97
CA GLY A 228 -19.40 5.21 -2.62
C GLY A 228 -18.64 6.16 -1.70
N LEU A 229 -19.19 6.39 -0.53
CA LEU A 229 -18.52 7.17 0.50
C LEU A 229 -17.21 6.61 1.01
N ALA A 230 -17.03 5.29 1.01
CA ALA A 230 -15.81 4.67 1.53
C ALA A 230 -14.63 4.79 0.54
N GLY A 231 -14.70 5.78 -0.36
CA GLY A 231 -13.71 6.08 -1.36
C GLY A 231 -13.87 5.27 -2.64
N GLN A 232 -13.05 5.63 -3.63
CA GLN A 232 -13.00 4.95 -4.92
C GLN A 232 -11.54 4.72 -5.30
N LEU A 233 -11.28 3.59 -5.94
CA LEU A 233 -10.05 3.30 -6.63
C LEU A 233 -10.34 3.43 -8.12
N LYS A 234 -9.71 4.37 -8.81
CA LYS A 234 -9.96 4.55 -10.23
C LYS A 234 -9.12 3.57 -11.06
N PRO A 235 -9.62 3.14 -12.24
CA PRO A 235 -8.85 2.30 -13.12
C PRO A 235 -7.57 3.01 -13.58
N GLN A 236 -6.44 2.30 -13.55
CA GLN A 236 -5.16 2.87 -13.93
C GLN A 236 -4.29 1.91 -14.72
N LEU A 237 -3.37 2.48 -15.51
CA LEU A 237 -2.37 1.75 -16.27
C LEU A 237 -1.00 2.08 -15.72
N ASP A 238 -0.23 1.04 -15.43
CA ASP A 238 1.12 1.16 -14.87
C ASP A 238 2.13 0.42 -15.74
N LEU A 239 3.34 0.97 -15.80
CA LEU A 239 4.47 0.38 -16.51
C LEU A 239 5.62 0.21 -15.54
N GLY A 240 6.41 -0.83 -15.72
CA GLY A 240 7.52 -1.10 -14.82
C GLY A 240 8.68 -1.81 -15.48
N PHE A 241 9.80 -1.80 -14.77
CA PHE A 241 11.00 -2.55 -15.06
C PHE A 241 11.51 -3.16 -13.77
N ALA A 242 11.97 -4.40 -13.83
CA ALA A 242 12.72 -5.01 -12.75
C ALA A 242 13.88 -5.81 -13.33
N GLY A 243 15.02 -5.77 -12.64
CA GLY A 243 16.19 -6.59 -12.88
C GLY A 243 16.64 -7.24 -11.57
N LYS A 244 16.90 -8.55 -11.62
CA LYS A 244 17.46 -9.33 -10.52
C LYS A 244 18.80 -9.91 -10.96
N GLY A 245 19.80 -9.81 -10.11
CA GLY A 245 21.12 -10.38 -10.32
C GLY A 245 21.82 -10.66 -9.00
N VAL A 246 23.13 -10.88 -9.06
CA VAL A 246 23.98 -11.09 -7.89
C VAL A 246 25.06 -10.01 -7.83
N LEU A 247 25.15 -9.31 -6.70
CA LEU A 247 26.16 -8.29 -6.45
C LEU A 247 26.94 -8.64 -5.18
N VAL A 248 28.24 -8.93 -5.33
CA VAL A 248 29.14 -9.31 -4.22
C VAL A 248 28.59 -10.51 -3.41
N GLY A 249 28.05 -11.52 -4.10
CA GLY A 249 27.49 -12.73 -3.46
C GLY A 249 26.16 -12.53 -2.73
N MET A 250 25.54 -11.35 -2.86
CA MET A 250 24.20 -11.04 -2.35
C MET A 250 23.21 -10.95 -3.51
N ASP A 251 21.97 -11.35 -3.26
CA ASP A 251 20.87 -11.14 -4.20
C ASP A 251 20.65 -9.64 -4.37
N TRP A 252 20.66 -9.16 -5.61
CA TRP A 252 20.45 -7.75 -5.93
C TRP A 252 19.23 -7.59 -6.82
N ILE A 253 18.36 -6.65 -6.47
CA ILE A 253 17.19 -6.29 -7.26
C ILE A 253 17.26 -4.78 -7.53
N LEU A 254 16.92 -4.40 -8.75
CA LEU A 254 16.68 -3.03 -9.18
C LEU A 254 15.29 -2.96 -9.82
N ALA A 255 14.50 -1.96 -9.46
CA ALA A 255 13.15 -1.76 -9.97
C ALA A 255 12.88 -0.29 -10.28
N ALA A 256 12.05 -0.06 -11.29
CA ALA A 256 11.59 1.26 -11.69
C ALA A 256 10.17 1.16 -12.24
N ASP A 257 9.22 1.86 -11.63
CA ASP A 257 7.82 1.81 -12.00
C ASP A 257 7.27 3.22 -12.24
N TRP A 258 6.46 3.35 -13.29
CA TRP A 258 5.65 4.52 -13.56
C TRP A 258 4.19 4.16 -13.34
N VAL A 259 3.63 4.70 -12.26
CA VAL A 259 2.29 4.38 -11.76
C VAL A 259 1.27 5.40 -12.27
N ASP A 260 0.01 5.00 -12.50
CA ASP A 260 -1.07 5.89 -12.93
C ASP A 260 -0.73 6.72 -14.18
N LEU A 261 -0.28 6.06 -15.25
CA LEU A 261 0.11 6.70 -16.51
C LEU A 261 -1.03 7.52 -17.13
N ASN A 262 -2.26 7.07 -16.92
CA ASN A 262 -3.48 7.76 -17.35
C ASN A 262 -3.92 8.89 -16.40
N ARG A 263 -3.22 9.11 -15.28
CA ARG A 263 -3.48 10.13 -14.26
C ARG A 263 -4.94 10.14 -13.82
N ALA A 264 -5.52 8.95 -13.66
CA ALA A 264 -6.90 8.82 -13.25
C ALA A 264 -7.06 9.28 -11.80
N ASN A 265 -6.11 8.91 -10.93
CA ASN A 265 -6.16 9.20 -9.51
C ASN A 265 -5.63 10.60 -9.19
N ASN A 266 -4.57 11.07 -9.84
CA ASN A 266 -4.06 12.44 -9.66
C ASN A 266 -3.90 13.20 -11.00
N PRO A 267 -5.00 13.80 -11.53
CA PRO A 267 -4.99 14.49 -12.83
C PRO A 267 -4.07 15.72 -12.87
N GLU A 268 -3.92 16.40 -11.74
CA GLU A 268 -3.15 17.65 -11.58
C GLU A 268 -1.68 17.38 -11.23
N GLY A 269 -1.36 16.14 -10.81
CA GLY A 269 -0.03 15.70 -10.44
C GLY A 269 1.01 15.75 -11.56
N SER A 270 2.23 16.12 -11.19
CA SER A 270 3.41 16.01 -12.07
C SER A 270 3.73 14.57 -12.41
N TYR A 271 4.11 14.28 -13.66
CA TYR A 271 4.51 12.92 -14.07
C TYR A 271 5.64 12.30 -13.23
N LEU A 272 6.50 13.12 -12.63
CA LEU A 272 7.61 12.67 -11.78
C LEU A 272 7.15 12.21 -10.39
N SER A 273 6.02 12.69 -9.87
CA SER A 273 5.50 12.21 -8.58
C SER A 273 5.00 10.76 -8.65
N HIS A 274 4.81 10.26 -9.87
CA HIS A 274 4.36 8.92 -10.18
C HIS A 274 5.48 7.93 -10.54
N LEU A 275 6.73 8.41 -10.60
CA LEU A 275 7.90 7.58 -10.86
C LEU A 275 8.45 7.04 -9.54
N ASN A 276 8.53 5.72 -9.45
CA ASN A 276 9.05 5.00 -8.30
C ASN A 276 10.32 4.26 -8.70
N LEU A 277 11.35 4.34 -7.86
CA LEU A 277 12.62 3.65 -8.06
C LEU A 277 12.97 2.87 -6.81
N GLY A 278 13.56 1.69 -6.97
CA GLY A 278 13.86 0.83 -5.83
C GLY A 278 15.04 -0.09 -6.07
N THR A 279 15.75 -0.41 -4.99
CA THR A 279 16.75 -1.47 -4.98
C THR A 279 16.67 -2.28 -3.69
N GLU A 280 16.98 -3.57 -3.79
CA GLU A 280 17.07 -4.50 -2.66
C GLU A 280 18.39 -5.25 -2.73
N LEU A 281 19.05 -5.39 -1.57
CA LEU A 281 20.17 -6.29 -1.36
C LEU A 281 19.79 -7.33 -0.31
N GLY A 282 19.73 -8.59 -0.71
CA GLY A 282 19.36 -9.73 0.11
C GLY A 282 20.55 -10.63 0.42
N ALA A 283 20.71 -11.01 1.69
CA ALA A 283 21.70 -11.97 2.15
C ALA A 283 21.01 -13.24 2.65
N TRP A 284 21.64 -14.38 2.35
CA TRP A 284 21.21 -15.73 2.75
C TRP A 284 19.77 -16.05 2.33
N SER A 285 19.60 -16.35 1.05
CA SER A 285 18.32 -16.76 0.48
C SER A 285 17.80 -18.03 1.16
N GLN A 286 16.53 -18.03 1.57
CA GLN A 286 15.91 -19.16 2.26
C GLN A 286 14.95 -19.94 1.36
N PRO A 287 14.59 -21.18 1.74
CA PRO A 287 13.65 -22.01 0.98
C PRO A 287 12.28 -21.37 0.75
N ASN A 288 11.83 -20.52 1.68
CA ASN A 288 10.56 -19.79 1.58
C ASN A 288 10.58 -18.62 0.58
N GLY A 289 11.70 -18.43 -0.14
CA GLY A 289 11.89 -17.39 -1.15
C GLY A 289 12.28 -16.01 -0.59
N THR A 290 12.30 -15.83 0.73
CA THR A 290 12.62 -14.55 1.38
C THR A 290 14.04 -14.58 1.96
N PRO A 291 14.92 -13.61 1.64
CA PRO A 291 16.26 -13.56 2.23
C PRO A 291 16.21 -13.39 3.75
N ALA A 292 17.20 -13.94 4.46
CA ALA A 292 17.25 -13.83 5.92
C ALA A 292 17.46 -12.40 6.41
N LEU A 293 18.23 -11.63 5.66
CA LEU A 293 18.36 -10.20 5.84
C LEU A 293 18.22 -9.55 4.47
N ALA A 294 17.40 -8.50 4.37
CA ALA A 294 17.43 -7.64 3.20
C ALA A 294 17.45 -6.18 3.62
N LEU A 295 18.17 -5.37 2.84
CA LEU A 295 18.17 -3.92 2.93
C LEU A 295 17.60 -3.35 1.63
N ARG A 296 16.78 -2.32 1.76
CA ARG A 296 16.11 -1.66 0.65
C ARG A 296 16.29 -0.16 0.73
N ALA A 297 16.42 0.44 -0.43
CA ALA A 297 16.39 1.88 -0.60
C ALA A 297 15.70 2.21 -1.92
N GLY A 298 15.14 3.41 -2.02
CA GLY A 298 14.46 3.83 -3.23
C GLY A 298 13.94 5.25 -3.13
N PHE A 299 13.11 5.60 -4.11
CA PHE A 299 12.36 6.83 -4.18
C PHE A 299 10.91 6.49 -4.53
N LYS A 300 9.95 7.00 -3.74
CA LYS A 300 8.52 7.00 -4.09
C LYS A 300 8.18 8.41 -4.56
N GLY A 301 7.99 8.58 -5.86
CA GLY A 301 8.00 9.90 -6.47
C GLY A 301 9.30 10.66 -6.13
N PRO A 302 9.23 11.89 -5.58
CA PRO A 302 10.40 12.67 -5.23
C PRO A 302 11.04 12.27 -3.89
N TYR A 303 10.38 11.44 -3.07
CA TYR A 303 10.80 11.22 -1.68
C TYR A 303 11.61 9.94 -1.51
N PRO A 304 12.73 9.97 -0.76
CA PRO A 304 13.50 8.78 -0.48
C PRO A 304 12.74 7.84 0.46
N CYS A 305 12.97 6.55 0.29
CA CYS A 305 12.48 5.51 1.17
C CYS A 305 13.58 4.52 1.52
N VAL A 306 13.42 3.86 2.67
CA VAL A 306 14.32 2.82 3.15
C VAL A 306 13.52 1.71 3.81
N GLY A 307 14.02 0.49 3.76
CA GLY A 307 13.40 -0.61 4.45
C GLY A 307 14.35 -1.76 4.73
N TRP A 308 13.93 -2.69 5.58
CA TRP A 308 14.67 -3.89 5.86
C TRP A 308 13.75 -5.08 6.10
N THR A 309 14.27 -6.28 5.87
CA THR A 309 13.62 -7.54 6.27
C THR A 309 14.55 -8.30 7.19
N LEU A 310 13.98 -8.86 8.25
CA LEU A 310 14.59 -9.89 9.07
C LEU A 310 13.70 -11.14 9.01
N ASN A 311 14.24 -12.21 8.46
CA ASN A 311 13.60 -13.51 8.37
C ASN A 311 14.55 -14.54 8.98
N PRO A 312 14.54 -14.77 10.31
CA PRO A 312 15.53 -15.63 10.94
C PRO A 312 15.43 -17.08 10.40
N PRO A 313 16.56 -17.72 10.05
CA PRO A 313 16.54 -19.11 9.63
C PRO A 313 15.86 -20.01 10.67
N TYR A 314 15.09 -21.00 10.21
CA TYR A 314 14.38 -21.99 11.02
C TYR A 314 13.21 -21.46 11.87
N LEU A 315 12.91 -20.16 11.82
CA LEU A 315 11.70 -19.59 12.41
C LEU A 315 10.72 -19.24 11.30
N PRO A 316 9.43 -19.61 11.41
CA PRO A 316 8.41 -19.23 10.43
C PRO A 316 7.98 -17.77 10.64
N LEU A 317 8.91 -16.87 10.93
CA LEU A 317 8.63 -15.48 11.28
C LEU A 317 9.41 -14.56 10.35
N THR A 318 8.71 -13.66 9.70
CA THR A 318 9.29 -12.59 8.90
C THR A 318 8.86 -11.25 9.46
N LEU A 319 9.83 -10.36 9.65
CA LEU A 319 9.63 -8.99 10.06
C LEU A 319 10.11 -8.07 8.94
N VAL A 320 9.26 -7.16 8.50
CA VAL A 320 9.61 -6.18 7.47
C VAL A 320 9.26 -4.79 7.97
N TYR A 321 10.16 -3.84 7.72
CA TYR A 321 9.96 -2.44 8.05
C TYR A 321 10.23 -1.57 6.84
N ALA A 322 9.47 -0.49 6.70
CA ALA A 322 9.72 0.56 5.73
C ALA A 322 9.45 1.95 6.30
N SER A 323 10.32 2.90 5.96
CA SER A 323 10.10 4.34 6.12
C SER A 323 10.01 4.93 4.72
N TRP A 324 8.91 5.61 4.44
CA TRP A 324 8.59 6.10 3.11
C TRP A 324 7.73 7.35 3.19
N SER A 325 7.45 7.97 2.06
CA SER A 325 6.56 9.13 2.03
C SER A 325 5.69 9.16 0.78
N GLU A 326 4.52 9.76 0.91
CA GLU A 326 3.62 10.03 -0.21
C GLU A 326 3.63 11.52 -0.55
N GLU A 327 3.48 11.83 -1.84
CA GLU A 327 3.17 13.18 -2.30
C GLU A 327 1.68 13.45 -2.14
N ILE A 328 1.34 14.47 -1.35
CA ILE A 328 -0.03 15.00 -1.22
C ILE A 328 -0.14 16.41 -1.81
N GLY A 329 0.92 16.92 -2.43
CA GLY A 329 0.89 18.14 -3.21
C GLY A 329 0.50 17.91 -4.67
N THR A 330 0.16 19.00 -5.36
CA THR A 330 -0.15 18.98 -6.80
C THR A 330 1.10 18.94 -7.66
N GLU A 331 2.22 19.43 -7.13
CA GLU A 331 3.55 19.38 -7.76
C GLU A 331 4.45 18.34 -7.08
N ALA A 332 5.47 17.86 -7.79
CA ALA A 332 6.41 16.91 -7.20
C ALA A 332 7.33 17.62 -6.20
N GLY A 333 7.32 17.16 -4.94
CA GLY A 333 8.15 17.68 -3.85
C GLY A 333 7.48 18.80 -3.06
N ASP A 334 6.17 18.97 -3.22
CA ASP A 334 5.41 20.09 -2.63
C ASP A 334 5.00 19.78 -1.18
N VAL A 335 4.18 18.74 -0.98
CA VAL A 335 3.72 18.35 0.36
C VAL A 335 3.97 16.88 0.62
N GLN A 336 4.89 16.61 1.54
CA GLN A 336 5.28 15.27 1.97
C GLN A 336 4.41 14.78 3.13
N ASP A 337 3.91 13.54 3.03
CA ASP A 337 3.45 12.78 4.20
C ASP A 337 4.33 11.57 4.46
N SER A 338 5.14 11.71 5.51
CA SER A 338 6.07 10.68 5.95
C SER A 338 5.36 9.63 6.79
N ARG A 339 5.54 8.36 6.38
CA ARG A 339 4.89 7.19 6.95
C ARG A 339 5.90 6.12 7.30
N LYS A 340 5.58 5.37 8.35
CA LYS A 340 6.32 4.18 8.77
C LYS A 340 5.39 2.99 8.73
N SER A 341 5.88 1.89 8.16
CA SER A 341 5.14 0.64 8.01
C SER A 341 5.90 -0.51 8.62
N LEU A 342 5.18 -1.41 9.29
CA LEU A 342 5.70 -2.63 9.88
C LEU A 342 4.81 -3.80 9.46
N ASP A 343 5.44 -4.88 9.01
CA ASP A 343 4.81 -6.15 8.67
C ASP A 343 5.41 -7.24 9.55
N LEU A 344 4.54 -7.98 10.23
CA LEU A 344 4.87 -9.17 10.98
C LEU A 344 4.09 -10.34 10.37
N SER A 345 4.80 -11.28 9.78
CA SER A 345 4.19 -12.41 9.08
C SER A 345 4.69 -13.76 9.54
N ILE A 346 3.77 -14.73 9.56
CA ILE A 346 4.02 -16.13 9.87
C ILE A 346 3.91 -16.93 8.57
N ASN A 347 5.06 -17.33 8.03
CA ASN A 347 5.19 -17.86 6.68
C ASN A 347 5.87 -19.24 6.68
N PHE A 348 5.40 -20.14 5.80
CA PHE A 348 5.92 -21.51 5.62
C PHE A 348 6.28 -21.80 4.17
#